data_AF-M2R1K8-F1
#
_entry.id   AF-M2R1K8-F1
#
_cell.length_a   1.000
_cell.length_b   1.000
_cell.length_c   1.000
_cell.angle_alpha   90.00
_cell.angle_beta   90.00
_cell.angle_gamma   90.00
#
_symmetry.space_group_name_H-M   'P 1'
#
loop_
_entity.id
_entity.type
_entity.pdbx_description
1 polymer ?
#
loop_
_entity_poly.entity_id
_entity_poly.type
_entity_poly.pdbx_seq_one_letter_code
_entity_poly.pdbx_strand_id
1 'polypeptide(L)'
;MPGSVGNCSSIIADIIKALGTLAQQCFSDIQIKDPTFKTLENALATSSAFVRQMLNRQIPVNRLPPDLLSAIFRFVPEPEKFPYPKGEWDLYNPNCAAVFKLAQVCMHWRDVTLDTLTLWRRLGDALPAPTIMERARGTPLDIFVAERHVQQTKTLLAEGVPLRGLHPFSPEICPLLIDYPASGSRDPGPMQI
;
A
#
# COMPACT_ATOMS: atom_id res chain seq x y z
N MET A 1 -26.35 -41.48 59.95
CA MET A 1 -25.88 -40.08 60.05
C MET A 1 -24.82 -39.84 58.98
N PRO A 2 -25.19 -39.44 57.74
CA PRO A 2 -24.25 -38.97 56.73
C PRO A 2 -24.22 -37.43 56.68
N GLY A 3 -23.02 -36.88 56.62
CA GLY A 3 -22.73 -35.45 56.71
C GLY A 3 -23.17 -34.63 55.49
N SER A 4 -23.54 -33.40 55.81
CA SER A 4 -23.80 -32.29 54.90
C SER A 4 -22.53 -31.90 54.13
N VAL A 5 -22.34 -32.44 52.93
CA VAL A 5 -21.25 -32.05 52.00
C VAL A 5 -21.79 -31.22 50.82
N GLY A 6 -23.07 -30.84 50.83
CA GLY A 6 -23.75 -30.23 49.67
C GLY A 6 -23.63 -28.70 49.52
N ASN A 7 -23.01 -27.96 50.46
CA ASN A 7 -23.25 -26.51 50.54
C ASN A 7 -22.08 -25.61 50.11
N CYS A 8 -20.85 -26.12 49.96
CA CYS A 8 -19.70 -25.28 49.64
C CYS A 8 -19.58 -25.00 48.13
N SER A 9 -19.90 -26.00 47.29
CA SER A 9 -19.80 -25.89 45.84
C SER A 9 -20.85 -24.96 45.23
N SER A 10 -22.05 -24.89 45.81
CA SER A 10 -23.11 -23.97 45.38
C SER A 10 -22.73 -22.52 45.70
N ILE A 11 -22.24 -22.27 46.91
CA ILE A 11 -21.81 -20.93 47.36
C ILE A 11 -20.66 -20.41 46.48
N ILE A 12 -19.68 -21.24 46.14
CA ILE A 12 -18.58 -20.85 45.25
C ILE A 12 -19.11 -20.53 43.84
N ALA A 13 -20.03 -21.33 43.30
CA ALA A 13 -20.64 -21.08 42.00
C ALA A 13 -21.44 -19.76 41.98
N ASP A 14 -22.17 -19.46 43.06
CA ASP A 14 -22.93 -18.23 43.21
C ASP A 14 -22.03 -17.00 43.34
N ILE A 15 -20.90 -17.12 44.06
CA ILE A 15 -19.89 -16.05 44.16
C ILE A 15 -19.24 -15.79 42.80
N ILE A 16 -18.86 -16.84 42.06
CA ILE A 16 -18.27 -16.70 40.72
C ILE A 16 -19.26 -16.02 39.77
N LYS A 17 -20.53 -16.41 39.83
CA LYS A 17 -21.58 -15.81 39.00
C LYS A 17 -21.80 -14.34 39.37
N ALA A 18 -21.84 -14.01 40.66
CA ALA A 18 -21.99 -12.64 41.16
C ALA A 18 -20.79 -11.75 40.77
N LEU A 19 -19.57 -12.26 40.89
CA LEU A 19 -18.35 -11.56 40.45
C LEU A 19 -18.34 -11.37 38.93
N GLY A 20 -18.79 -12.36 38.16
CA GLY A 20 -18.95 -12.24 36.71
C GLY A 20 -19.94 -11.15 36.32
N THR A 21 -21.12 -11.12 36.96
CA THR A 21 -22.12 -10.06 36.71
C THR A 21 -21.65 -8.67 37.14
N LEU A 22 -20.93 -8.55 38.26
CA LEU A 22 -20.36 -7.28 38.72
C LEU A 22 -19.26 -6.77 37.78
N ALA A 23 -18.40 -7.65 37.28
CA ALA A 23 -17.42 -7.29 36.26
C ALA A 23 -18.12 -6.80 34.98
N GLN A 24 -19.14 -7.52 34.52
CA GLN A 24 -19.87 -7.14 33.31
C GLN A 24 -20.63 -5.81 33.46
N GLN A 25 -21.21 -5.54 34.64
CA GLN A 25 -21.85 -4.26 34.96
C GLN A 25 -20.85 -3.10 35.07
N CYS A 26 -19.72 -3.31 35.77
CA CYS A 26 -18.66 -2.30 35.88
C CYS A 26 -18.06 -1.93 34.51
N PHE A 27 -18.05 -2.85 33.55
CA PHE A 27 -17.55 -2.60 32.20
C PHE A 27 -18.61 -2.11 31.21
N SER A 28 -19.91 -2.40 31.42
CA SER A 28 -20.97 -1.95 30.51
C SER A 28 -21.34 -0.47 30.66
N ASP A 29 -21.06 0.15 31.81
CA ASP A 29 -21.41 1.55 32.08
C ASP A 29 -20.30 2.56 31.79
N ILE A 30 -19.11 2.11 31.35
CA ILE A 30 -18.07 3.03 30.88
C ILE A 30 -18.27 3.30 29.39
N GLN A 31 -19.26 4.14 29.08
CA GLN A 31 -19.21 4.92 27.85
C GLN A 31 -18.00 5.87 27.97
N ILE A 32 -16.81 5.41 27.55
CA ILE A 32 -15.61 6.24 27.43
C ILE A 32 -15.85 7.26 26.31
N LYS A 33 -16.62 8.31 26.61
CA LYS A 33 -16.77 9.51 25.78
C LYS A 33 -15.83 10.63 26.22
N ASP A 34 -15.03 10.39 27.25
CA ASP A 34 -14.14 11.40 27.80
C ASP A 34 -12.98 11.65 26.82
N PRO A 35 -12.84 12.89 26.30
CA PRO A 35 -11.75 13.25 25.39
C PRO A 35 -10.37 13.04 26.01
N THR A 36 -10.28 12.95 27.34
CA THR A 36 -9.04 12.69 28.08
C THR A 36 -8.50 11.29 27.78
N PHE A 37 -9.33 10.26 27.73
CA PHE A 37 -8.89 8.91 27.37
C PHE A 37 -8.45 8.82 25.91
N LYS A 38 -9.15 9.53 25.01
CA LYS A 38 -8.74 9.61 23.60
C LYS A 38 -7.39 10.32 23.46
N THR A 39 -7.18 11.37 24.24
CA THR A 39 -5.91 12.11 24.28
C THR A 39 -4.78 11.21 24.82
N LEU A 40 -5.04 10.44 25.87
CA LEU A 40 -4.07 9.49 26.42
C LEU A 40 -3.74 8.37 25.43
N GLU A 41 -4.74 7.80 24.77
CA GLU A 41 -4.56 6.79 23.71
C GLU A 41 -3.68 7.34 22.58
N ASN A 42 -3.97 8.55 22.10
CA ASN A 42 -3.17 9.22 21.07
C ASN A 42 -1.73 9.50 21.54
N ALA A 43 -1.54 9.93 22.78
CA ALA A 43 -0.21 10.19 23.36
C ALA A 43 0.61 8.91 23.49
N LEU A 44 -0.02 7.81 23.92
CA LEU A 44 0.62 6.49 23.99
C LEU A 44 0.97 5.97 22.60
N ALA A 45 0.05 6.07 21.64
CA ALA A 45 0.29 5.69 20.26
C ALA A 45 1.46 6.47 19.65
N THR A 46 1.52 7.78 19.90
CA THR A 46 2.61 8.67 19.44
C THR A 46 3.94 8.28 20.08
N SER A 47 3.97 8.06 21.39
CA SER A 47 5.18 7.66 22.12
C SER A 47 5.70 6.30 21.66
N SER A 48 4.79 5.34 21.44
CA SER A 48 5.12 4.01 20.90
C SER A 48 5.67 4.10 19.47
N ALA A 49 5.06 4.92 18.61
CA ALA A 49 5.57 5.18 17.26
C ALA A 49 6.98 5.79 17.29
N PHE A 50 7.24 6.74 18.19
CA PHE A 50 8.56 7.35 18.36
C PHE A 50 9.63 6.33 18.81
N VAL A 51 9.34 5.51 19.81
CA VAL A 51 10.27 4.45 20.26
C VAL A 51 10.55 3.47 19.12
N ARG A 52 9.51 3.01 18.40
CA ARG A 52 9.68 2.14 17.23
C ARG A 52 10.53 2.80 16.14
N GLN A 53 10.36 4.10 15.90
CA GLN A 53 11.18 4.83 14.94
C GLN A 53 12.65 4.86 15.36
N MET A 54 12.96 5.07 16.64
CA MET A 54 14.33 5.03 17.15
C MET A 54 14.94 3.64 17.01
N LEU A 55 14.21 2.59 17.39
CA LEU A 55 14.67 1.21 17.23
C LEU A 55 14.90 0.84 15.77
N ASN A 56 13.99 1.23 14.88
CA ASN A 56 14.14 0.98 13.46
C ASN A 56 15.39 1.65 12.90
N ARG A 57 15.75 2.87 13.33
CA ARG A 57 17.00 3.53 12.91
C ARG A 57 18.27 2.77 13.32
N GLN A 58 18.20 1.94 14.36
CA GLN A 58 19.35 1.15 14.79
C GLN A 58 19.57 -0.09 13.92
N ILE A 59 18.57 -0.55 13.16
CA ILE A 59 18.66 -1.71 12.27
C ILE A 59 19.63 -1.39 11.11
N PRO A 60 20.59 -2.28 10.78
CA PRO A 60 21.61 -2.01 9.76
C PRO A 60 21.07 -1.52 8.41
N VAL A 61 19.98 -2.12 7.90
CA VAL A 61 19.38 -1.71 6.61
C VAL A 61 18.86 -0.27 6.61
N ASN A 62 18.40 0.24 7.76
CA ASN A 62 17.90 1.60 7.91
C ASN A 62 19.00 2.65 8.10
N ARG A 63 20.27 2.22 8.16
CA ARG A 63 21.43 3.12 8.18
C ARG A 63 21.96 3.41 6.78
N LEU A 64 21.44 2.73 5.76
CA LEU A 64 21.79 3.00 4.38
C LEU A 64 21.30 4.40 3.97
N PRO A 65 22.07 5.15 3.16
CA PRO A 65 21.58 6.35 2.50
C PRO A 65 20.28 6.06 1.73
N PRO A 66 19.34 7.04 1.66
CA PRO A 66 18.10 6.92 0.88
C PRO A 66 18.33 6.46 -0.56
N ASP A 67 19.42 6.89 -1.20
CA ASP A 67 19.77 6.50 -2.56
C ASP A 67 20.09 5.00 -2.70
N LEU A 68 20.80 4.42 -1.74
CA LEU A 68 21.09 2.99 -1.72
C LEU A 68 19.83 2.18 -1.40
N LEU A 69 19.03 2.65 -0.46
CA LEU A 69 17.78 1.99 -0.10
C LEU A 69 16.78 2.02 -1.27
N SER A 70 16.66 3.15 -1.98
CA SER A 70 15.84 3.25 -3.19
C SER A 70 16.36 2.37 -4.32
N ALA A 71 17.68 2.25 -4.48
CA ALA A 71 18.28 1.33 -5.44
C ALA A 71 17.91 -0.13 -5.12
N ILE A 72 17.93 -0.52 -3.85
CA ILE A 72 17.47 -1.84 -3.40
C ILE A 72 15.97 -2.02 -3.70
N PHE A 73 15.15 -1.02 -3.39
CA PHE A 73 13.70 -1.09 -3.61
C PHE A 73 13.32 -1.29 -5.07
N ARG A 74 14.15 -0.86 -6.03
CA ARG A 74 13.91 -1.13 -7.47
C ARG A 74 13.92 -2.62 -7.82
N PHE A 75 14.53 -3.46 -6.99
CA PHE A 75 14.58 -4.91 -7.20
C PHE A 75 13.46 -5.68 -6.48
N VAL A 76 12.67 -5.00 -5.63
CA VAL A 76 11.63 -5.64 -4.81
C VAL A 76 10.37 -6.01 -5.59
N PRO A 77 9.89 -5.21 -6.55
CA PRO A 77 8.81 -5.65 -7.41
C PRO A 77 9.30 -6.83 -8.25
N GLU A 78 9.03 -8.05 -7.77
CA GLU A 78 9.29 -9.26 -8.55
C GLU A 78 8.54 -9.15 -9.88
N PRO A 79 9.17 -9.51 -11.01
CA PRO A 79 8.43 -9.70 -12.24
C PRO A 79 7.38 -10.77 -11.96
N GLU A 80 6.10 -10.43 -12.10
CA GLU A 80 5.07 -11.47 -12.19
C GLU A 80 5.49 -12.43 -13.30
N LYS A 81 5.72 -13.70 -12.93
CA LYS A 81 6.06 -14.76 -13.87
C LYS A 81 4.82 -15.03 -14.71
N PHE A 82 4.62 -14.28 -15.78
CA PHE A 82 3.55 -14.54 -16.73
C PHE A 82 3.92 -15.70 -17.66
N PRO A 83 2.95 -16.56 -18.02
CA PRO A 83 3.19 -17.76 -18.83
C PRO A 83 3.36 -17.48 -20.34
N TYR A 84 3.98 -16.37 -20.73
CA TYR A 84 4.20 -16.02 -22.14
C TYR A 84 5.61 -16.42 -22.62
N PRO A 85 5.78 -16.74 -23.92
CA PRO A 85 7.06 -17.15 -24.46
C PRO A 85 8.10 -16.05 -24.27
N LYS A 86 9.23 -16.41 -23.67
CA LYS A 86 10.45 -15.60 -23.54
C LYS A 86 10.86 -15.02 -24.89
N GLY A 87 10.40 -13.81 -25.17
CA GLY A 87 10.76 -13.06 -26.37
C GLY A 87 10.99 -11.62 -25.96
N GLU A 88 12.26 -11.24 -25.78
CA GLU A 88 12.86 -9.90 -25.56
C GLU A 88 12.25 -8.96 -24.49
N TRP A 89 11.06 -9.26 -23.98
CA TRP A 89 10.27 -8.46 -23.05
C TRP A 89 9.98 -9.26 -21.76
N ASP A 90 10.99 -9.97 -21.24
CA ASP A 90 11.00 -10.58 -19.88
C ASP A 90 10.90 -9.53 -18.74
N LEU A 91 10.36 -8.34 -19.02
CA LEU A 91 10.63 -7.13 -18.26
C LEU A 91 9.46 -6.75 -17.36
N TYR A 92 9.49 -7.29 -16.14
CA TYR A 92 9.17 -6.56 -14.91
C TYR A 92 7.87 -5.74 -14.94
N ASN A 93 6.71 -6.39 -14.80
CA ASN A 93 5.54 -5.73 -14.21
C ASN A 93 5.86 -5.50 -12.72
N PRO A 94 6.15 -4.27 -12.24
CA PRO A 94 6.36 -4.09 -10.83
C PRO A 94 4.99 -4.15 -10.19
N ASN A 95 4.77 -5.20 -9.41
CA ASN A 95 3.60 -5.30 -8.59
C ASN A 95 3.54 -4.07 -7.66
N CYS A 96 2.67 -3.11 -7.94
CA CYS A 96 2.49 -1.92 -7.09
C CYS A 96 2.14 -2.31 -5.64
N ALA A 97 1.59 -3.51 -5.41
CA ALA A 97 1.38 -4.04 -4.07
C ALA A 97 2.71 -4.35 -3.34
N ALA A 98 3.76 -4.77 -4.06
CA ALA A 98 5.09 -4.93 -3.48
C ALA A 98 5.69 -3.58 -3.04
N VAL A 99 5.51 -2.55 -3.87
CA VAL A 99 5.88 -1.17 -3.50
C VAL A 99 5.10 -0.69 -2.28
N PHE A 100 3.82 -1.04 -2.19
CA PHE A 100 3.01 -0.71 -1.01
C PHE A 100 3.48 -1.44 0.26
N LYS A 101 3.86 -2.72 0.14
CA LYS A 101 4.46 -3.46 1.25
C LYS A 101 5.73 -2.78 1.76
N LEU A 102 6.57 -2.23 0.88
CA LEU A 102 7.73 -1.43 1.30
C LEU A 102 7.32 -0.21 2.13
N ALA A 103 6.30 0.52 1.69
CA ALA A 103 5.77 1.67 2.42
C ALA A 103 5.07 1.32 3.75
N GLN A 104 4.87 0.05 4.06
CA GLN A 104 4.29 -0.43 5.31
C GLN A 104 5.32 -0.88 6.35
N VAL A 105 6.60 -1.07 5.97
CA VAL A 105 7.63 -1.62 6.87
C VAL A 105 7.92 -0.69 8.06
N CYS A 106 8.33 0.55 7.76
CA CYS A 106 8.55 1.58 8.77
C CYS A 106 8.43 2.96 8.14
N MET A 107 8.42 4.01 8.97
CA MET A 107 8.31 5.40 8.47
C MET A 107 9.45 5.75 7.51
N HIS A 108 10.69 5.35 7.81
CA HIS A 108 11.83 5.62 6.93
C HIS A 108 11.68 4.96 5.55
N TRP A 109 11.23 3.71 5.49
CA TRP A 109 10.98 3.02 4.22
C TRP A 109 9.84 3.66 3.45
N ARG A 110 8.80 4.10 4.15
CA ARG A 110 7.69 4.85 3.55
C ARG A 110 8.18 6.13 2.89
N ASP A 111 8.95 6.94 3.60
CA ASP A 111 9.47 8.21 3.08
C ASP A 111 10.30 7.97 1.82
N VAL A 112 11.27 7.03 1.88
CA VAL A 112 12.10 6.68 0.72
C VAL A 112 11.28 6.12 -0.43
N THR A 113 10.29 5.28 -0.16
CA THR A 113 9.43 4.70 -1.20
C THR A 113 8.58 5.77 -1.89
N LEU A 114 7.99 6.69 -1.13
CA LEU A 114 7.15 7.78 -1.65
C LEU A 114 7.97 8.80 -2.45
N ASP A 115 9.20 9.09 -2.02
CA ASP A 115 10.08 10.02 -2.73
C ASP A 115 10.75 9.41 -3.97
N THR A 116 10.78 8.08 -4.07
CA THR A 116 11.36 7.39 -5.24
C THR A 116 10.33 7.27 -6.37
N LEU A 117 10.18 8.33 -7.17
CA LEU A 117 9.24 8.41 -8.31
C LEU A 117 9.34 7.21 -9.27
N THR A 118 10.55 6.66 -9.46
CA THR A 118 10.76 5.51 -10.35
C THR A 118 10.04 4.23 -9.91
N LEU A 119 9.68 4.10 -8.62
CA LEU A 119 8.90 2.97 -8.11
C LEU A 119 7.42 3.06 -8.50
N TRP A 120 6.93 4.28 -8.76
CA TRP A 120 5.55 4.58 -9.14
C TRP A 120 5.37 4.71 -10.66
N ARG A 121 6.46 4.59 -11.42
CA ARG A 121 6.48 4.79 -12.86
C ARG A 121 5.61 3.80 -13.61
N ARG A 122 5.54 2.54 -13.16
CA ARG A 122 4.81 1.52 -13.90
C ARG A 122 3.50 1.20 -13.21
N LEU A 123 2.42 1.19 -13.99
CA LEU A 123 1.07 0.99 -13.49
C LEU A 123 0.69 -0.48 -13.50
N GLY A 124 0.22 -0.95 -12.35
CA GLY A 124 -0.39 -2.27 -12.19
C GLY A 124 -1.64 -2.20 -11.32
N ASP A 125 -2.27 -3.36 -11.16
CA ASP A 125 -3.62 -3.61 -10.61
C ASP A 125 -3.92 -3.06 -9.20
N ALA A 126 -2.90 -2.69 -8.43
CA ALA A 126 -3.05 -2.55 -6.99
C ALA A 126 -3.53 -1.16 -6.53
N LEU A 127 -3.50 -0.13 -7.39
CA LEU A 127 -3.78 1.25 -6.97
C LEU A 127 -4.72 1.99 -7.93
N PRO A 128 -5.62 2.83 -7.40
CA PRO A 128 -6.40 3.76 -8.20
C PRO A 128 -5.50 4.75 -8.96
N ALA A 129 -5.91 5.09 -10.18
CA ALA A 129 -5.30 6.10 -11.05
C ALA A 129 -4.87 7.40 -10.32
N PRO A 130 -5.74 8.07 -9.53
CA PRO A 130 -5.39 9.36 -8.91
C PRO A 130 -4.23 9.24 -7.93
N THR A 131 -4.19 8.16 -7.13
CA THR A 131 -3.12 7.92 -6.17
C THR A 131 -1.76 7.76 -6.85
N ILE A 132 -1.75 7.14 -8.03
CA ILE A 132 -0.51 6.93 -8.75
C ILE A 132 -0.06 8.23 -9.43
N MET A 133 -0.99 9.00 -9.99
CA MET A 133 -0.67 10.29 -10.59
C MET A 133 -0.09 11.27 -9.57
N GLU A 134 -0.71 11.36 -8.39
CA GLU A 134 -0.21 12.17 -7.27
C GLU A 134 1.24 11.78 -6.91
N ARG A 135 1.51 10.47 -6.85
CA ARG A 135 2.83 9.95 -6.47
C ARG A 135 3.88 10.04 -7.56
N ALA A 136 3.50 9.91 -8.83
CA ALA A 136 4.41 10.02 -9.96
C ALA A 136 4.87 11.46 -10.21
N ARG A 137 4.15 12.46 -9.68
CA ARG A 137 4.47 13.89 -9.76
C ARG A 137 4.82 14.34 -11.20
N GLY A 138 4.05 13.85 -12.18
CA GLY A 138 4.23 14.17 -13.60
C GLY A 138 5.38 13.44 -14.31
N THR A 139 6.00 12.45 -13.66
CA THR A 139 7.01 11.60 -14.32
C THR A 139 6.35 10.74 -15.41
N PRO A 140 6.97 10.59 -16.61
CA PRO A 140 6.41 9.76 -17.68
C PRO A 140 6.21 8.29 -17.26
N LEU A 141 4.96 7.80 -17.37
CA LEU A 141 4.54 6.48 -16.91
C LEU A 141 4.68 5.39 -17.97
N ASP A 142 5.02 4.18 -17.52
CA ASP A 142 4.97 2.96 -18.32
C ASP A 142 3.71 2.17 -17.92
N ILE A 143 2.66 2.18 -18.73
CA ILE A 143 1.36 1.59 -18.37
C ILE A 143 1.25 0.19 -18.96
N PHE A 144 1.03 -0.82 -18.12
CA PHE A 144 0.69 -2.18 -18.55
C PHE A 144 -0.83 -2.38 -18.46
N VAL A 145 -1.46 -2.70 -19.59
CA VAL A 145 -2.92 -2.76 -19.69
C VAL A 145 -3.39 -4.21 -19.73
N ALA A 146 -3.88 -4.70 -18.60
CA ALA A 146 -4.70 -5.91 -18.56
C ALA A 146 -6.15 -5.58 -18.97
N GLU A 147 -6.89 -6.57 -19.46
CA GLU A 147 -8.27 -6.40 -19.95
C GLU A 147 -9.19 -5.77 -18.89
N ARG A 148 -9.07 -6.23 -17.64
CA ARG A 148 -9.78 -5.68 -16.47
C ARG A 148 -9.47 -4.20 -16.17
N HIS A 149 -8.40 -3.62 -16.74
CA HIS A 149 -7.95 -2.24 -16.46
C HIS A 149 -8.03 -1.31 -17.67
N VAL A 150 -8.68 -1.72 -18.75
CA VAL A 150 -8.87 -0.87 -19.93
C VAL A 150 -9.54 0.44 -19.53
N GLN A 151 -10.56 0.41 -18.67
CA GLN A 151 -11.28 1.63 -18.27
C GLN A 151 -10.43 2.57 -17.41
N GLN A 152 -9.71 2.04 -16.43
CA GLN A 152 -8.78 2.84 -15.61
C GLN A 152 -7.68 3.46 -16.46
N THR A 153 -7.16 2.69 -17.42
CA THR A 153 -6.17 3.18 -18.38
C THR A 153 -6.76 4.30 -19.22
N LYS A 154 -7.98 4.13 -19.78
CA LYS A 154 -8.66 5.19 -20.53
C LYS A 154 -8.83 6.48 -19.72
N THR A 155 -9.14 6.38 -18.43
CA THR A 155 -9.21 7.55 -17.53
C THR A 155 -7.86 8.25 -17.39
N LEU A 156 -6.79 7.50 -17.07
CA LEU A 156 -5.43 8.04 -16.96
C LEU A 156 -4.96 8.72 -18.24
N LEU A 157 -5.26 8.08 -19.36
CA LEU A 157 -5.01 8.58 -20.68
C LEU A 157 -5.75 9.90 -20.90
N ALA A 158 -7.07 9.93 -20.70
CA ALA A 158 -7.89 11.14 -20.86
C ALA A 158 -7.45 12.32 -19.97
N GLU A 159 -6.86 12.05 -18.81
CA GLU A 159 -6.30 13.06 -17.91
C GLU A 159 -4.96 13.66 -18.39
N GLY A 160 -4.46 13.23 -19.55
CA GLY A 160 -3.27 13.82 -20.19
C GLY A 160 -1.96 13.41 -19.53
N VAL A 161 -1.92 12.24 -18.89
CA VAL A 161 -0.74 11.77 -18.18
C VAL A 161 0.41 11.54 -19.17
N PRO A 162 1.62 12.06 -18.93
CA PRO A 162 2.76 11.81 -19.80
C PRO A 162 3.08 10.31 -19.79
N LEU A 163 3.07 9.71 -20.97
CA LEU A 163 3.42 8.30 -21.14
C LEU A 163 4.85 8.17 -21.65
N ARG A 164 5.55 7.19 -21.13
CA ARG A 164 6.77 6.66 -21.72
C ARG A 164 6.49 5.43 -22.59
N GLY A 165 5.51 4.62 -22.19
CA GLY A 165 5.11 3.42 -22.91
C GLY A 165 3.71 2.95 -22.51
N LEU A 166 3.00 2.38 -23.47
CA LEU A 166 1.71 1.72 -23.28
C LEU A 166 1.83 0.28 -23.76
N HIS A 167 1.64 -0.66 -22.86
CA HIS A 167 1.95 -2.08 -23.06
C HIS A 167 0.68 -2.92 -22.83
N PRO A 168 -0.09 -3.22 -23.89
CA PRO A 168 -1.26 -4.07 -23.78
C PRO A 168 -0.86 -5.51 -23.47
N PHE A 169 -1.60 -6.16 -22.56
CA PHE A 169 -1.35 -7.54 -22.12
C PHE A 169 -1.68 -8.58 -23.20
N SER A 170 -2.56 -8.23 -24.14
CA SER A 170 -2.97 -9.05 -25.27
C SER A 170 -3.14 -8.16 -26.50
N PRO A 171 -2.84 -8.65 -27.72
CA PRO A 171 -3.14 -7.92 -28.96
C PRO A 171 -4.63 -7.58 -29.11
N GLU A 172 -5.53 -8.32 -28.45
CA GLU A 172 -6.98 -8.04 -28.42
C GLU A 172 -7.35 -6.79 -27.61
N ILE A 173 -6.44 -6.32 -26.74
CA ILE A 173 -6.61 -5.10 -25.95
C ILE A 173 -6.19 -3.86 -26.75
N CYS A 174 -5.29 -4.02 -27.74
CA CYS A 174 -4.84 -2.90 -28.58
C CYS A 174 -6.01 -2.12 -29.20
N PRO A 175 -7.00 -2.75 -29.86
CA PRO A 175 -8.15 -2.04 -30.42
C PRO A 175 -8.95 -1.25 -29.39
N LEU A 176 -8.97 -1.68 -28.12
CA LEU A 176 -9.69 -1.00 -27.05
C LEU A 176 -8.99 0.27 -26.56
N LEU A 177 -7.73 0.48 -26.94
CA LEU A 177 -6.88 1.61 -26.53
C LEU A 177 -6.57 2.59 -27.68
N ILE A 178 -6.93 2.25 -28.93
CA ILE A 178 -6.55 2.99 -30.15
C ILE A 178 -7.14 4.41 -30.22
N ASP A 179 -8.12 4.76 -29.39
CA ASP A 179 -8.70 6.12 -29.37
C ASP A 179 -7.86 7.17 -28.61
N TYR A 180 -6.65 6.83 -28.17
CA TYR A 180 -5.77 7.77 -27.48
C TYR A 180 -5.00 8.67 -28.45
N PRO A 181 -5.06 10.01 -28.34
CA PRO A 181 -4.39 10.88 -29.30
C PRO A 181 -2.88 10.73 -29.18
N ALA A 182 -2.24 10.42 -30.31
CA ALA A 182 -0.81 10.57 -30.53
C ALA A 182 -0.42 12.06 -30.37
N SER A 183 -0.32 12.51 -29.12
CA SER A 183 -0.04 13.90 -28.79
C SER A 183 1.47 14.13 -28.82
N GLY A 184 1.99 14.50 -29.99
CA GLY A 184 3.27 15.19 -30.09
C GLY A 184 4.35 14.57 -30.98
N SER A 185 4.06 14.35 -32.27
CA SER A 185 5.12 14.55 -33.26
C SER A 185 5.50 16.03 -33.22
N ARG A 186 6.66 16.37 -32.66
CA ARG A 186 7.30 17.64 -32.99
C ARG A 186 7.53 17.63 -34.50
N ASP A 187 6.84 18.52 -35.20
CA ASP A 187 7.18 18.90 -36.57
C ASP A 187 8.68 19.22 -36.64
N PRO A 188 9.49 18.52 -37.47
CA PRO A 188 10.74 19.09 -37.92
C PRO A 188 10.37 20.21 -38.89
N GLY A 189 10.48 21.45 -38.44
CA GLY A 189 10.28 22.62 -39.30
C GLY A 189 11.10 22.52 -40.60
N PRO A 190 10.62 23.07 -41.71
CA PRO A 190 11.27 22.90 -43.00
C PRO A 190 12.67 23.52 -42.96
N MET A 191 13.68 22.69 -43.24
CA MET A 191 15.00 23.18 -43.67
C MET A 191 14.79 24.02 -44.92
N GLN A 192 14.92 25.33 -44.78
CA GLN A 192 15.15 26.21 -45.92
C GLN A 192 16.57 25.93 -46.44
N ILE A 193 16.64 25.62 -47.73
CA ILE A 193 17.86 25.39 -48.51
C ILE A 193 18.46 26.75 -48.90
#